data_AF-A0A101D1C2-F1
#
_entry.id   AF-A0A101D1C2-F1
#
_cell.length_a   1.000
_cell.length_b   1.000
_cell.length_c   1.000
_cell.angle_alpha   90.00
_cell.angle_beta   90.00
_cell.angle_gamma   90.00
#
_symmetry.space_group_name_H-M   'P 1'
#
loop_
_entity.id
_entity.type
_entity.pdbx_description
1 polymer ?
#
loop_
_entity_poly.entity_id
_entity_poly.type
_entity_poly.pdbx_seq_one_letter_code
_entity_poly.pdbx_strand_id
1 'polypeptide(L)'
;MTRPITGFDMRCNDLRDSASAIRTIMRLIEEDQMRRDTDDETPFLTPGLTCGLSSAATQLTERIHSLTDALSLEYGEEVKAASEAKLAPSLQAVKRNKQ
;
A
#
# COMPACT_ATOMS: atom_id res chain seq x y z
N MET A 1 25.22 6.80 10.16
CA MET A 1 25.35 5.43 9.62
C MET A 1 24.16 5.16 8.72
N THR A 2 24.35 5.27 7.40
CA THR A 2 23.35 4.94 6.37
C THR A 2 23.32 3.42 6.23
N ARG A 3 22.20 2.77 6.62
CA ARG A 3 22.00 1.36 6.29
C ARG A 3 21.94 1.23 4.77
N PRO A 4 22.58 0.20 4.16
CA PRO A 4 22.42 -0.05 2.74
C PRO A 4 20.95 -0.28 2.45
N ILE A 5 20.37 0.55 1.57
CA ILE A 5 18.99 0.38 1.11
C ILE A 5 18.96 -0.91 0.31
N THR A 6 18.29 -1.92 0.83
CA THR A 6 18.15 -3.19 0.12
C THR A 6 17.14 -3.02 -1.03
N GLY A 7 17.27 -3.81 -2.10
CA GLY A 7 16.30 -3.79 -3.21
C GLY A 7 14.86 -4.04 -2.73
N PHE A 8 14.71 -4.79 -1.65
CA PHE A 8 13.46 -4.98 -0.91
C PHE A 8 12.89 -3.68 -0.36
N ASP A 9 13.69 -2.89 0.37
CA ASP A 9 13.25 -1.61 0.95
C ASP A 9 12.79 -0.61 -0.14
N MET A 10 13.48 -0.59 -1.28
CA MET A 10 13.13 0.27 -2.41
C MET A 10 11.76 -0.11 -3.00
N ARG A 11 11.50 -1.41 -3.21
CA ARG A 11 10.20 -1.91 -3.70
C ARG A 11 9.07 -1.70 -2.71
N CYS A 12 9.33 -1.84 -1.41
CA CYS A 12 8.36 -1.51 -0.37
C CYS A 12 8.00 -0.02 -0.35
N ASN A 13 8.98 0.86 -0.59
CA ASN A 13 8.70 2.30 -0.75
C ASN A 13 7.86 2.57 -2.01
N ASP A 14 8.18 1.95 -3.14
CA ASP A 14 7.38 2.08 -4.38
C ASP A 14 5.92 1.64 -4.20
N LEU A 15 5.70 0.56 -3.44
CA LEU A 15 4.35 0.11 -3.05
C LEU A 15 3.63 1.16 -2.20
N ARG A 16 4.31 1.70 -1.19
CA ARG A 16 3.75 2.73 -0.31
C ARG A 16 3.38 3.98 -1.10
N ASP A 17 4.24 4.41 -2.01
CA ASP A 17 4.04 5.60 -2.82
C ASP A 17 2.87 5.42 -3.79
N SER A 18 2.77 4.24 -4.42
CA SER A 18 1.63 3.88 -5.28
C SER A 18 0.31 3.89 -4.50
N ALA A 19 0.28 3.31 -3.30
CA ALA A 19 -0.90 3.30 -2.45
C ALA A 19 -1.29 4.72 -1.97
N SER A 20 -0.31 5.55 -1.63
CA SER A 20 -0.53 6.94 -1.22
C SER A 20 -1.08 7.79 -2.38
N ALA A 21 -0.60 7.56 -3.61
CA ALA A 21 -1.12 8.21 -4.80
C ALA A 21 -2.58 7.83 -5.07
N ILE A 22 -2.94 6.54 -4.97
CA ILE A 22 -4.34 6.08 -5.08
C ILE A 22 -5.22 6.78 -4.04
N ARG A 23 -4.79 6.83 -2.77
CA ARG A 23 -5.54 7.51 -1.72
C ARG A 23 -5.79 8.98 -2.05
N THR A 24 -4.80 9.65 -2.60
CA THR A 24 -4.88 11.07 -2.97
C THR A 24 -5.88 11.26 -4.11
N ILE A 25 -5.81 10.41 -5.14
CA ILE A 25 -6.76 10.42 -6.25
C ILE A 25 -8.20 10.23 -5.75
N MET A 26 -8.44 9.21 -4.92
CA MET A 26 -9.77 8.91 -4.41
C MET A 26 -10.34 10.06 -3.58
N ARG A 27 -9.52 10.71 -2.76
CA ARG A 27 -9.93 11.91 -2.01
C ARG A 27 -10.36 13.07 -2.92
N LEU A 28 -9.60 13.33 -4.00
CA LEU A 28 -9.96 14.38 -4.95
C LEU A 28 -11.30 14.10 -5.65
N ILE A 29 -11.54 12.84 -5.99
CA ILE A 29 -12.81 12.43 -6.60
C ILE A 29 -13.95 12.58 -5.57
N GLU A 30 -13.76 12.14 -4.34
CA GLU A 30 -14.74 12.25 -3.26
C GLU A 30 -15.06 13.71 -2.94
N GLU A 31 -14.05 14.57 -2.82
CA GLU A 31 -14.22 16.02 -2.62
C GLU A 31 -15.01 16.65 -3.77
N ASP A 32 -14.74 16.29 -5.02
CA ASP A 32 -15.50 16.80 -6.16
C ASP A 32 -16.96 16.31 -6.18
N GLN A 33 -17.22 15.05 -5.80
CA GLN A 33 -18.59 14.53 -5.68
C GLN A 33 -19.36 15.24 -4.56
N MET A 34 -18.74 15.43 -3.39
CA MET A 34 -19.35 16.16 -2.29
C MET A 34 -19.74 17.59 -2.69
N ARG A 35 -18.91 18.26 -3.51
CA ARG A 35 -19.23 19.59 -4.07
C ARG A 35 -20.35 19.57 -5.11
N ARG A 36 -20.54 18.47 -5.84
CA ARG A 36 -21.70 18.34 -6.74
C ARG A 36 -22.98 18.12 -5.97
N ASP A 37 -22.89 17.43 -4.84
CA ASP A 37 -24.02 17.11 -3.97
C ASP A 37 -24.41 18.27 -3.05
N THR A 38 -23.50 19.22 -2.81
CA THR A 38 -23.75 20.43 -2.02
C THR A 38 -23.81 21.66 -2.93
N ASP A 39 -24.97 22.30 -3.01
CA ASP A 39 -25.21 23.50 -3.86
C ASP A 39 -24.33 24.73 -3.51
N ASP A 40 -23.51 24.64 -2.45
CA ASP A 40 -22.66 25.73 -1.94
C ASP A 40 -21.27 25.79 -2.61
N GLU A 41 -20.80 24.74 -3.29
CA GLU A 41 -19.44 24.70 -3.85
C GLU A 41 -19.43 24.33 -5.34
N THR A 42 -18.55 24.98 -6.12
CA THR A 42 -18.40 24.66 -7.54
C THR A 42 -17.55 23.39 -7.72
N PRO A 43 -18.05 22.36 -8.42
CA PRO A 43 -17.23 21.20 -8.80
C PRO A 43 -15.99 21.65 -9.57
N PHE A 44 -14.84 21.04 -9.29
CA PHE A 44 -13.54 21.47 -9.82
C PHE A 44 -12.92 20.45 -10.78
N LEU A 45 -13.39 19.20 -10.77
CA LEU A 45 -13.04 18.22 -11.77
C LEU A 45 -14.02 18.32 -12.94
N THR A 46 -13.48 18.27 -14.16
CA THR A 46 -14.31 18.00 -15.33
C THR A 46 -14.55 16.50 -15.44
N PRO A 47 -15.63 16.04 -16.09
CA PRO A 47 -15.86 14.60 -16.27
C PRO A 47 -14.67 13.86 -16.89
N GLY A 48 -13.95 14.50 -17.82
CA GLY A 48 -12.73 13.94 -18.42
C GLY A 48 -11.59 13.78 -17.42
N LEU A 49 -11.42 14.72 -16.49
CA LEU A 49 -10.43 14.62 -15.42
C LEU A 49 -10.77 13.52 -14.43
N THR A 50 -12.05 13.38 -14.05
CA THR A 50 -12.50 12.28 -13.18
C THR A 50 -12.23 10.92 -13.82
N CYS A 51 -12.54 10.75 -15.11
CA CYS A 51 -12.21 9.51 -15.84
C CYS A 51 -10.69 9.25 -15.90
N GLY A 52 -9.89 10.29 -16.15
CA GLY A 52 -8.43 10.19 -16.17
C GLY A 52 -7.84 9.79 -14.82
N LEU A 53 -8.32 10.40 -13.74
CA LEU A 53 -7.94 10.09 -12.37
C LEU A 53 -8.31 8.66 -11.98
N SER A 54 -9.52 8.21 -12.30
CA SER A 54 -9.94 6.83 -12.08
C SER A 54 -9.07 5.83 -12.86
N SER A 55 -8.74 6.13 -14.12
CA SER A 55 -7.82 5.29 -14.90
C SER A 55 -6.42 5.24 -14.30
N ALA A 56 -5.90 6.36 -13.82
CA ALA A 56 -4.61 6.42 -13.14
C ALA A 56 -4.61 5.59 -11.84
N ALA A 57 -5.71 5.61 -11.06
CA ALA A 57 -5.85 4.76 -9.88
C ALA A 57 -5.86 3.26 -10.23
N THR A 58 -6.52 2.88 -11.33
CA THR A 58 -6.48 1.50 -11.84
C THR A 58 -5.05 1.07 -12.18
N GLN A 59 -4.32 1.89 -12.94
CA GLN A 59 -2.93 1.59 -13.32
C GLN A 59 -2.00 1.48 -12.10
N LEU A 60 -2.19 2.33 -11.09
CA LEU A 60 -1.44 2.24 -9.83
C LEU A 60 -1.78 0.95 -9.06
N THR A 61 -3.02 0.49 -9.13
CA THR A 61 -3.45 -0.76 -8.50
C THR A 61 -2.81 -1.96 -9.20
N GLU A 62 -2.80 -1.97 -10.54
CA GLU A 62 -2.09 -2.99 -11.33
C GLU A 62 -0.59 -3.01 -11.04
N ARG A 63 0.03 -1.83 -10.87
CA ARG A 63 1.43 -1.71 -10.43
C ARG A 63 1.64 -2.30 -9.05
N ILE A 64 0.75 -2.06 -8.09
CA ILE A 64 0.82 -2.65 -6.74
C ILE A 64 0.77 -4.17 -6.82
N HIS A 65 -0.14 -4.74 -7.61
CA HIS A 65 -0.20 -6.20 -7.81
C HIS A 65 1.12 -6.74 -8.37
N SER A 66 1.61 -6.12 -9.45
CA SER A 66 2.88 -6.53 -10.08
C SER A 66 4.07 -6.47 -9.11
N LEU A 67 4.18 -5.42 -8.31
CA LEU A 67 5.24 -5.25 -7.31
C LEU A 67 5.11 -6.26 -6.16
N THR A 68 3.88 -6.55 -5.72
CA THR A 68 3.61 -7.51 -4.65
C THR A 68 3.91 -8.93 -5.09
N ASP A 69 3.57 -9.29 -6.33
CA ASP A 69 3.90 -10.58 -6.92
C ASP A 69 5.42 -10.75 -7.05
N ALA A 70 6.11 -9.71 -7.55
CA ALA A 70 7.58 -9.72 -7.66
C ALA A 70 8.27 -9.87 -6.28
N LEU A 71 7.77 -9.18 -5.25
CA LEU A 71 8.28 -9.33 -3.89
C LEU A 71 8.00 -10.73 -3.30
N SER A 72 6.83 -11.29 -3.58
CA SER A 72 6.46 -12.63 -3.12
C SER A 72 7.31 -13.71 -3.79
N LEU A 73 7.65 -13.55 -5.07
CA LEU A 73 8.53 -14.47 -5.79
C LEU A 73 9.99 -14.38 -5.30
N GLU A 74 10.50 -13.17 -5.08
CA GLU A 74 11.91 -12.98 -4.70
C GLU A 74 12.17 -13.22 -3.21
N TYR A 75 11.25 -12.82 -2.33
CA TYR A 75 11.48 -12.80 -0.88
C TYR A 75 10.42 -13.58 -0.09
N GLY A 76 9.41 -14.17 -0.73
CA GLY A 76 8.26 -14.77 -0.04
C GLY A 76 8.64 -15.90 0.92
N GLU A 77 9.59 -16.76 0.55
CA GLU A 77 10.08 -17.84 1.41
C GLU A 77 10.91 -17.30 2.58
N GLU A 78 11.78 -16.30 2.35
CA GLU A 78 12.59 -15.68 3.40
C GLU A 78 11.74 -14.89 4.39
N VAL A 79 10.74 -14.14 3.90
CA VAL A 79 9.80 -13.38 4.73
C VAL A 79 8.92 -14.31 5.55
N LYS A 80 8.42 -15.42 4.96
CA LYS A 80 7.66 -16.43 5.69
C LYS A 80 8.50 -17.07 6.79
N ALA A 81 9.70 -17.56 6.46
CA ALA A 81 10.60 -18.16 7.43
C ALA A 81 10.98 -17.19 8.56
N ALA A 82 11.25 -15.92 8.25
CA ALA A 82 11.52 -14.88 9.24
C ALA A 82 10.30 -14.56 10.12
N SER A 83 9.09 -14.60 9.54
CA SER A 83 7.84 -14.40 10.28
C SER A 83 7.57 -15.54 11.26
N GLU A 84 7.76 -16.79 10.84
CA GLU A 84 7.60 -18.00 11.66
C GLU A 84 8.67 -18.07 12.77
N ALA A 85 9.91 -17.73 12.45
CA ALA A 85 11.01 -17.64 13.40
C ALA A 85 10.81 -16.52 14.45
N LYS A 86 10.03 -15.47 14.14
CA LYS A 86 9.62 -14.43 15.11
C LYS A 86 8.43 -14.85 15.98
N LEU A 87 7.61 -15.80 15.53
CA LEU A 87 6.48 -16.35 16.30
C LEU A 87 6.94 -17.42 17.32
N ALA A 88 7.93 -18.24 16.94
CA ALA A 88 8.49 -19.32 17.76
C ALA A 88 9.07 -18.93 19.16
N PRO A 89 9.70 -17.76 19.38
CA PRO A 89 10.33 -17.43 20.66
C PRO A 89 9.29 -17.13 21.75
N SER A 90 8.07 -16.76 21.38
CA SER A 90 7.01 -16.43 22.35
C SER A 90 6.39 -17.67 23.01
N LEU A 91 6.37 -18.82 22.31
CA LEU A 91 5.74 -20.05 22.80
C LEU A 91 6.62 -20.85 23.78
N GLN A 92 7.94 -20.65 23.76
CA GLN A 92 8.84 -21.29 24.74
C GLN A 92 8.86 -20.57 26.09
N ALA A 93 8.49 -19.29 26.15
CA ALA A 93 8.43 -18.52 27.40
C ALA A 93 7.22 -18.90 28.28
N VAL A 94 6.12 -19.39 27.70
CA VAL A 94 4.91 -19.73 28.47
C VAL A 94 5.01 -21.09 29.20
N LYS A 95 5.94 -21.97 28.80
CA LYS A 95 6.10 -23.30 29.43
C LYS A 95 7.00 -23.33 30.67
N ARG A 96 7.65 -22.22 31.05
CA ARG A 96 8.59 -22.19 32.20
C ARG A 96 8.02 -21.63 33.52
N ASN A 97 6.78 -21.15 33.56
CA ASN A 97 6.14 -20.63 34.78
C ASN A 97 5.08 -21.60 35.37
N LYS A 98 5.44 -22.88 35.48
CA LYS A 98 4.74 -23.84 36.36
C LYS A 98 5.79 -24.75 37.02
N GLN A 99 6.52 -24.19 37.98
CA GLN A 99 7.11 -24.95 39.08
C GLN A 99 6.73 -24.25 40.38
#